data_AF-A0A9E5R229-F1
#
_entry.id   AF-A0A9E5R229-F1
#
_cell.length_a   1.000
_cell.length_b   1.000
_cell.length_c   1.000
_cell.angle_alpha   90.00
_cell.angle_beta   90.00
_cell.angle_gamma   90.00
#
_symmetry.space_group_name_H-M   'P 1'
#
loop_
_entity.id
_entity.type
_entity.pdbx_description
1 polymer ?
#
loop_
_entity_poly.entity_id
_entity_poly.type
_entity_poly.pdbx_seq_one_letter_code
_entity_poly.pdbx_strand_id
1 'polypeptide(L)'
;MHPFILSRKTNRKAYQKEKFSESEIEALLELAGLRQTIPIFMQEEVQLQQNLPIFIEAMALETQLYDKHEESRKWFRENDALIISTKDGINLRGGGKTGISRMLAEWYLKGKKPEKWHSQKSAASYLQDFREALQNTPALLLLKSAQNGYTDWLESGRDYLRLQLACSAKEVYLHPLSQVLQEYEEMQALARRFNQLHGIQEPEKIQMVCRIGKSSDTFLSYRRNPEDFLVK
;
A
#
# COMPACT_ATOMS: atom_id res chain seq x y z
N MET A 1 -18.34 -1.88 -12.97
CA MET A 1 -16.95 -1.90 -12.45
C MET A 1 -15.97 -2.76 -13.27
N HIS A 2 -16.40 -3.80 -14.00
CA HIS A 2 -15.52 -4.63 -14.86
C HIS A 2 -14.54 -3.87 -15.80
N PRO A 3 -14.90 -2.75 -16.47
CA PRO A 3 -13.95 -2.06 -17.35
C PRO A 3 -12.69 -1.53 -16.65
N PHE A 4 -12.74 -1.31 -15.34
CA PHE A 4 -11.60 -0.76 -14.59
C PHE A 4 -10.60 -1.83 -14.11
N ILE A 5 -10.86 -3.12 -14.35
CA ILE A 5 -9.95 -4.20 -13.95
C ILE A 5 -8.57 -4.04 -14.61
N LEU A 6 -8.55 -3.62 -15.89
CA LEU A 6 -7.32 -3.49 -16.67
C LEU A 6 -6.56 -2.18 -16.39
N SER A 7 -7.22 -1.16 -15.86
CA SER A 7 -6.62 0.14 -15.56
C SER A 7 -6.27 0.33 -14.07
N ARG A 8 -6.82 -0.51 -13.19
CA ARG A 8 -6.59 -0.47 -11.75
C ARG A 8 -5.11 -0.59 -11.40
N LYS A 9 -4.62 0.36 -10.60
CA LYS A 9 -3.23 0.41 -10.16
C LYS A 9 -3.06 0.99 -8.76
N THR A 10 -2.00 0.55 -8.10
CA THR A 10 -1.50 1.16 -6.87
C THR A 10 -0.64 2.36 -7.24
N ASN A 11 -0.90 3.52 -6.64
CA ASN A 11 -0.12 4.73 -6.91
C ASN A 11 0.68 5.16 -5.69
N ARG A 12 2.00 5.16 -5.81
CA ARG A 12 2.94 5.53 -4.73
C ARG A 12 3.48 6.97 -4.83
N LYS A 13 3.07 7.72 -5.86
CA LYS A 13 3.45 9.14 -6.05
C LYS A 13 2.76 10.06 -5.02
N ALA A 14 3.17 11.33 -4.95
CA ALA A 14 2.44 12.32 -4.15
C ALA A 14 0.98 12.45 -4.62
N TYR A 15 0.06 12.66 -3.67
CA TYR A 15 -1.34 12.93 -3.95
C TYR A 15 -1.63 14.43 -3.89
N GLN A 16 -2.70 14.83 -4.56
CA GLN A 16 -3.31 16.15 -4.45
C GLN A 16 -3.74 16.40 -2.98
N LYS A 17 -3.66 17.66 -2.52
CA LYS A 17 -3.89 18.02 -1.10
C LYS A 17 -5.35 18.32 -0.80
N GLU A 18 -6.16 18.47 -1.83
CA GLU A 18 -7.57 18.75 -1.77
C GLU A 18 -8.30 17.65 -0.99
N LYS A 19 -9.06 18.05 0.04
CA LYS A 19 -9.94 17.16 0.78
C LYS A 19 -11.08 16.69 -0.13
N PHE A 20 -11.58 15.50 0.15
CA PHE A 20 -12.80 15.00 -0.49
C PHE A 20 -14.02 15.65 0.16
N SER A 21 -15.00 16.04 -0.65
CA SER A 21 -16.31 16.41 -0.11
C SER A 21 -17.01 15.17 0.48
N GLU A 22 -17.94 15.37 1.40
CA GLU A 22 -18.76 14.28 1.95
C GLU A 22 -19.50 13.53 0.82
N SER A 23 -20.05 14.26 -0.14
CA SER A 23 -20.70 13.68 -1.31
C SER A 23 -19.76 12.88 -2.22
N GLU A 24 -18.48 13.26 -2.34
CA GLU A 24 -17.49 12.47 -3.08
C GLU A 24 -17.18 11.15 -2.35
N ILE A 25 -17.09 11.18 -1.02
CA ILE A 25 -16.85 10.00 -0.18
C ILE A 25 -18.05 9.05 -0.27
N GLU A 26 -19.27 9.56 -0.08
CA GLU A 26 -20.51 8.79 -0.16
C GLU A 26 -20.67 8.13 -1.52
N ALA A 27 -20.53 8.89 -2.61
CA ALA A 27 -20.66 8.38 -3.96
C ALA A 27 -19.57 7.33 -4.29
N LEU A 28 -18.36 7.47 -3.72
CA LEU A 28 -17.30 6.49 -3.89
C LEU A 28 -17.63 5.17 -3.16
N LEU A 29 -18.07 5.26 -1.91
CA LEU A 29 -18.39 4.09 -1.08
C LEU A 29 -19.65 3.36 -1.58
N GLU A 30 -20.66 4.10 -2.03
CA GLU A 30 -21.85 3.54 -2.68
C GLU A 30 -21.47 2.79 -3.96
N LEU A 31 -20.64 3.40 -4.81
CA LEU A 31 -20.14 2.75 -6.02
C LEU A 31 -19.31 1.50 -5.73
N ALA A 32 -18.52 1.52 -4.66
CA ALA A 32 -17.77 0.35 -4.21
C ALA A 32 -18.72 -0.78 -3.78
N GLY A 33 -19.83 -0.47 -3.10
CA GLY A 33 -20.80 -1.47 -2.67
C GLY A 33 -20.16 -2.54 -1.79
N LEU A 34 -19.42 -2.09 -0.76
CA LEU A 34 -18.78 -2.95 0.24
C LEU A 34 -19.85 -3.79 0.96
N ARG A 35 -19.51 -5.03 1.33
CA ARG A 35 -20.50 -5.98 1.83
C ARG A 35 -20.22 -6.45 3.25
N GLN A 36 -18.94 -6.57 3.60
CA GLN A 36 -18.50 -7.21 4.84
C GLN A 36 -17.64 -6.27 5.67
N THR A 37 -16.87 -5.40 5.03
CA THR A 37 -16.05 -4.42 5.73
C THR A 37 -16.78 -3.11 5.96
N ILE A 38 -16.53 -2.51 7.12
CA ILE A 38 -16.95 -1.15 7.46
C ILE A 38 -15.80 -0.20 7.10
N PRO A 39 -16.00 0.75 6.17
CA PRO A 39 -14.98 1.72 5.82
C PRO A 39 -14.87 2.81 6.90
N ILE A 40 -13.65 3.18 7.27
CA ILE A 40 -13.36 4.33 8.14
C ILE A 40 -12.50 5.31 7.33
N PHE A 41 -13.11 6.43 6.92
CA PHE A 41 -12.45 7.48 6.14
C PHE A 41 -11.95 8.58 7.07
N MET A 42 -10.69 8.97 6.92
CA MET A 42 -10.05 9.99 7.76
C MET A 42 -9.31 10.98 6.88
N GLN A 43 -9.64 12.27 7.03
CA GLN A 43 -9.00 13.36 6.29
C GLN A 43 -8.79 14.61 7.15
N GLU A 44 -9.09 14.53 8.45
CA GLU A 44 -8.81 15.62 9.38
C GLU A 44 -7.36 15.57 9.83
N GLU A 45 -6.76 16.76 9.98
CA GLU A 45 -5.34 16.92 10.30
C GLU A 45 -4.98 16.15 11.58
N VAL A 46 -5.83 16.24 12.61
CA VAL A 46 -5.62 15.51 13.88
C VAL A 46 -5.59 13.99 13.68
N GLN A 47 -6.46 13.45 12.81
CA GLN A 47 -6.50 12.02 12.51
C GLN A 47 -5.23 11.60 11.78
N LEU A 48 -4.79 12.38 10.78
CA LEU A 48 -3.56 12.11 10.05
C LEU A 48 -2.33 12.19 10.97
N GLN A 49 -2.21 13.24 11.78
CA GLN A 49 -1.09 13.41 12.72
C GLN A 49 -0.99 12.29 13.76
N GLN A 50 -2.11 11.71 14.18
CA GLN A 50 -2.12 10.56 15.10
C GLN A 50 -1.70 9.24 14.42
N ASN A 51 -2.05 9.06 13.15
CA ASN A 51 -1.87 7.80 12.43
C ASN A 51 -0.52 7.71 11.69
N LEU A 52 -0.10 8.78 11.01
CA LEU A 52 1.09 8.76 10.13
C LEU A 52 2.38 8.33 10.86
N PRO A 53 2.67 8.77 12.11
CA PRO A 53 3.84 8.32 12.85
C PRO A 53 3.88 6.81 13.04
N ILE A 54 2.74 6.17 13.30
CA ILE A 54 2.66 4.72 13.49
C ILE A 54 3.07 3.98 12.21
N PHE A 55 2.63 4.43 11.03
CA PHE A 55 3.05 3.82 9.77
C PHE A 55 4.54 4.02 9.48
N ILE A 56 5.09 5.19 9.83
CA ILE A 56 6.52 5.49 9.69
C ILE A 56 7.35 4.58 10.60
N GLU A 57 6.93 4.43 11.87
CA GLU A 57 7.55 3.54 12.84
C GLU A 57 7.48 2.08 12.39
N ALA A 58 6.33 1.63 11.87
CA ALA A 58 6.15 0.27 11.37
C ALA A 58 7.05 -0.03 10.16
N MET A 59 7.12 0.90 9.19
CA MET A 59 8.03 0.76 8.05
C MET A 59 9.49 0.78 8.48
N ALA A 60 9.87 1.63 9.44
CA ALA A 60 11.22 1.69 9.97
C ALA A 60 11.60 0.38 10.67
N LEU A 61 10.70 -0.20 11.45
CA LEU A 61 10.89 -1.48 12.11
C LEU A 61 11.11 -2.60 11.08
N GLU A 62 10.21 -2.75 10.09
CA GLU A 62 10.35 -3.76 9.02
C GLU A 62 11.68 -3.61 8.27
N THR A 63 12.10 -2.38 7.99
CA THR A 63 13.35 -2.04 7.29
C THR A 63 14.60 -2.41 8.11
N GLN A 64 14.52 -2.39 9.44
CA GLN A 64 15.64 -2.72 10.33
C GLN A 64 15.78 -4.21 10.59
N LEU A 65 14.69 -4.98 10.46
CA LEU A 65 14.70 -6.43 10.61
C LEU A 65 15.22 -7.07 9.32
N TYR A 66 16.43 -7.64 9.39
CA TYR A 66 17.12 -8.19 8.21
C TYR A 66 16.23 -9.14 7.42
N ASP A 67 15.65 -10.15 8.08
CA ASP A 67 14.85 -11.18 7.40
C ASP A 67 13.60 -10.61 6.72
N LYS A 68 12.94 -9.62 7.36
CA LYS A 68 11.74 -8.98 6.81
C LYS A 68 12.09 -8.08 5.63
N HIS A 69 13.15 -7.29 5.76
CA HIS A 69 13.61 -6.43 4.68
C HIS A 69 14.22 -7.21 3.50
N GLU A 70 14.75 -8.40 3.78
CA GLU A 70 15.30 -9.30 2.77
C GLU A 70 14.22 -9.86 1.83
N GLU A 71 12.98 -10.06 2.30
CA GLU A 71 11.85 -10.40 1.44
C GLU A 71 11.59 -9.29 0.40
N SER A 72 11.63 -8.03 0.82
CA SER A 72 11.50 -6.89 -0.10
C SER A 72 12.60 -6.88 -1.17
N ARG A 73 13.86 -7.22 -0.82
CA ARG A 73 14.96 -7.34 -1.78
C ARG A 73 14.72 -8.46 -2.81
N LYS A 74 14.19 -9.60 -2.35
CA LYS A 74 13.87 -10.75 -3.21
C LYS A 74 12.74 -10.41 -4.19
N TRP A 75 11.69 -9.72 -3.74
CA TRP A 75 10.54 -9.30 -4.55
C TRP A 75 10.77 -8.04 -5.38
N PHE A 76 11.83 -7.29 -5.13
CA PHE A 76 12.22 -6.15 -5.96
C PHE A 76 12.79 -6.59 -7.31
N ARG A 77 12.40 -5.88 -8.36
CA ARG A 77 12.88 -6.03 -9.73
C ARG A 77 13.63 -4.76 -10.11
N GLU A 78 14.95 -4.87 -10.21
CA GLU A 78 15.85 -3.71 -10.28
C GLU A 78 15.76 -2.90 -11.58
N ASN A 79 15.19 -3.47 -12.65
CA ASN A 79 15.06 -2.81 -13.94
C ASN A 79 13.85 -3.35 -14.73
N ASP A 80 13.54 -2.66 -15.83
CA ASP A 80 12.39 -2.98 -16.67
C ASP A 80 12.53 -4.35 -17.37
N ALA A 81 13.75 -4.78 -17.75
CA ALA A 81 13.97 -6.08 -18.39
C ALA A 81 13.65 -7.25 -17.45
N LEU A 82 14.04 -7.13 -16.17
CA LEU A 82 13.79 -8.17 -15.18
C LEU A 82 12.29 -8.30 -14.85
N ILE A 83 11.58 -7.18 -14.63
CA ILE A 83 10.14 -7.24 -14.35
C ILE A 83 9.31 -7.70 -15.57
N ILE A 84 9.75 -7.40 -16.80
CA ILE A 84 9.10 -7.90 -18.02
C ILE A 84 9.23 -9.42 -18.13
N SER A 85 10.40 -9.97 -17.78
CA SER A 85 10.66 -11.41 -17.89
C SER A 85 9.97 -12.22 -16.78
N THR A 86 9.99 -11.75 -15.53
CA THR A 86 9.37 -12.48 -14.41
C THR A 86 7.87 -12.18 -14.24
N LYS A 87 7.42 -11.02 -14.72
CA LYS A 87 6.02 -10.54 -14.67
C LYS A 87 5.39 -10.51 -13.27
N ASP A 88 6.23 -10.29 -12.26
CA ASP A 88 5.86 -10.26 -10.84
C ASP A 88 6.73 -9.25 -10.05
N GLY A 89 6.45 -9.10 -8.75
CA GLY A 89 7.22 -8.21 -7.89
C GLY A 89 7.00 -6.72 -8.17
N ILE A 90 7.92 -5.88 -7.66
CA ILE A 90 7.84 -4.41 -7.74
C ILE A 90 9.14 -3.85 -8.31
N ASN A 91 9.05 -2.93 -9.28
CA ASN A 91 10.18 -2.13 -9.77
C ASN A 91 10.07 -0.67 -9.30
N LEU A 92 11.10 0.13 -9.57
CA LEU A 92 11.13 1.55 -9.19
C LEU A 92 9.97 2.37 -9.77
N ARG A 93 9.51 2.05 -10.98
CA ARG A 93 8.35 2.71 -11.59
C ARG A 93 7.07 2.42 -10.81
N GLY A 94 6.85 1.16 -10.41
CA GLY A 94 5.78 0.76 -9.50
C GLY A 94 5.94 1.34 -8.08
N GLY A 95 7.18 1.66 -7.70
CA GLY A 95 7.55 2.43 -6.51
C GLY A 95 7.27 3.94 -6.62
N GLY A 96 6.88 4.44 -7.79
CA GLY A 96 6.60 5.87 -8.03
C GLY A 96 7.80 6.69 -8.50
N LYS A 97 9.00 6.11 -8.66
CA LYS A 97 10.19 6.82 -9.16
C LYS A 97 10.24 6.81 -10.69
N THR A 98 10.48 7.98 -11.28
CA THR A 98 10.52 8.20 -12.73
C THR A 98 11.67 9.13 -13.13
N GLY A 99 12.04 9.17 -14.42
CA GLY A 99 13.05 10.09 -14.94
C GLY A 99 14.47 9.82 -14.43
N ILE A 100 15.25 10.88 -14.20
CA ILE A 100 16.67 10.80 -13.82
C ILE A 100 16.87 10.14 -12.45
N SER A 101 16.00 10.45 -11.47
CA SER A 101 16.08 9.83 -10.14
C SER A 101 15.92 8.31 -10.19
N ARG A 102 15.08 7.82 -11.11
CA ARG A 102 14.98 6.38 -11.40
C ARG A 102 16.29 5.83 -11.94
N MET A 103 16.88 6.45 -12.97
CA MET A 103 18.12 5.95 -13.59
C MET A 103 19.27 5.83 -12.57
N LEU A 104 19.41 6.82 -11.69
CA LEU A 104 20.40 6.80 -10.61
C LEU A 104 20.14 5.67 -9.60
N ALA A 105 18.87 5.45 -9.23
CA ALA A 105 18.48 4.37 -8.34
C ALA A 105 18.67 2.97 -8.98
N GLU A 106 18.34 2.80 -10.26
CA GLU A 106 18.59 1.55 -11.01
C GLU A 106 20.10 1.23 -11.05
N TRP A 107 20.93 2.24 -11.32
CA TRP A 107 22.38 2.08 -11.30
C TRP A 107 22.90 1.69 -9.91
N TYR A 108 22.43 2.37 -8.86
CA TYR A 108 22.90 2.13 -7.49
C TYR A 108 22.50 0.73 -6.98
N LEU A 109 21.27 0.31 -7.27
CA LEU A 109 20.67 -0.95 -6.83
C LEU A 109 20.98 -2.13 -7.74
N LYS A 110 21.76 -1.94 -8.82
CA LYS A 110 22.15 -3.00 -9.75
C LYS A 110 22.77 -4.20 -9.04
N GLY A 111 22.29 -5.39 -9.37
CA GLY A 111 22.61 -6.67 -8.75
C GLY A 111 21.91 -6.93 -7.41
N LYS A 112 21.08 -6.00 -6.90
CA LYS A 112 20.39 -6.07 -5.60
C LYS A 112 21.27 -6.62 -4.47
N LYS A 113 22.52 -6.17 -4.38
CA LYS A 113 23.50 -6.72 -3.43
C LYS A 113 22.99 -6.55 -1.98
N PRO A 114 22.95 -7.63 -1.16
CA PRO A 114 22.46 -7.55 0.22
C PRO A 114 23.12 -6.44 1.03
N GLU A 115 24.43 -6.27 0.89
CA GLU A 115 25.20 -5.27 1.66
C GLU A 115 24.77 -3.84 1.34
N LYS A 116 24.44 -3.56 0.07
CA LYS A 116 23.92 -2.26 -0.36
C LYS A 116 22.48 -2.09 0.09
N TRP A 117 21.65 -3.11 -0.09
CA TRP A 117 20.22 -3.07 0.23
C TRP A 117 19.99 -2.80 1.72
N HIS A 118 20.71 -3.52 2.57
CA HIS A 118 20.64 -3.42 4.03
C HIS A 118 21.56 -2.32 4.62
N SER A 119 22.21 -1.51 3.77
CA SER A 119 23.03 -0.41 4.27
C SER A 119 22.17 0.68 4.91
N GLN A 120 22.72 1.34 5.94
CA GLN A 120 22.08 2.47 6.62
C GLN A 120 21.68 3.57 5.63
N LYS A 121 22.50 3.82 4.60
CA LYS A 121 22.20 4.82 3.55
C LYS A 121 20.94 4.45 2.76
N SER A 122 20.82 3.21 2.32
CA SER A 122 19.65 2.75 1.55
C SER A 122 18.39 2.76 2.42
N ALA A 123 18.48 2.27 3.65
CA ALA A 123 17.38 2.31 4.62
C ALA A 123 16.94 3.76 4.89
N ALA A 124 17.87 4.68 5.16
CA ALA A 124 17.55 6.09 5.41
C ALA A 124 16.88 6.75 4.20
N SER A 125 17.40 6.51 2.99
CA SER A 125 16.80 7.04 1.75
C SER A 125 15.39 6.50 1.53
N TYR A 126 15.18 5.20 1.72
CA TYR A 126 13.87 4.56 1.56
C TYR A 126 12.85 5.10 2.57
N LEU A 127 13.25 5.22 3.84
CA LEU A 127 12.39 5.77 4.89
C LEU A 127 12.10 7.25 4.68
N GLN A 128 13.04 8.02 4.12
CA GLN A 128 12.78 9.40 3.72
C GLN A 128 11.72 9.47 2.61
N ASP A 129 11.88 8.70 1.53
CA ASP A 129 10.89 8.64 0.45
C ASP A 129 9.50 8.24 0.97
N PHE A 130 9.44 7.28 1.89
CA PHE A 130 8.19 6.83 2.51
C PHE A 130 7.55 7.93 3.38
N ARG A 131 8.34 8.65 4.17
CA ARG A 131 7.86 9.79 4.97
C ARG A 131 7.31 10.90 4.08
N GLU A 132 8.01 11.25 3.02
CA GLU A 132 7.56 12.27 2.06
C GLU A 132 6.24 11.84 1.39
N ALA A 133 6.10 10.55 1.06
CA ALA A 133 4.85 10.01 0.51
C ALA A 133 3.68 10.07 1.51
N LEU A 134 3.93 9.88 2.81
CA LEU A 134 2.93 10.00 3.87
C LEU A 134 2.57 11.46 4.18
N GLN A 135 3.53 12.38 4.19
CA GLN A 135 3.28 13.82 4.35
C GLN A 135 2.40 14.40 3.23
N ASN A 136 2.45 13.80 2.04
CA ASN A 136 1.60 14.14 0.90
C ASN A 136 0.36 13.24 0.78
N THR A 137 -0.17 12.76 1.91
CA THR A 137 -1.39 11.96 1.98
C THR A 137 -2.56 12.84 2.47
N PRO A 138 -3.56 13.15 1.63
CA PRO A 138 -4.72 13.96 2.03
C PRO A 138 -5.71 13.18 2.90
N ALA A 139 -5.75 11.85 2.76
CA ALA A 139 -6.71 11.02 3.46
C ALA A 139 -6.23 9.57 3.63
N LEU A 140 -6.71 8.94 4.68
CA LEU A 140 -6.58 7.52 4.97
C LEU A 140 -7.95 6.85 4.88
N LEU A 141 -7.95 5.60 4.43
CA LEU A 141 -9.14 4.75 4.41
C LEU A 141 -8.78 3.38 4.98
N LEU A 142 -9.48 3.00 6.04
CA LEU A 142 -9.36 1.69 6.66
C LEU A 142 -10.59 0.85 6.29
N LEU A 143 -10.39 -0.46 6.18
CA LEU A 143 -11.46 -1.45 6.07
C LEU A 143 -11.44 -2.31 7.31
N LYS A 144 -12.46 -2.18 8.16
CA LYS A 144 -12.63 -2.96 9.39
C LYS A 144 -13.59 -4.12 9.16
N SER A 145 -13.28 -5.31 9.66
CA SER A 145 -14.22 -6.43 9.78
C SER A 145 -14.62 -6.64 11.25
N ALA A 146 -15.83 -7.16 11.47
CA ALA A 146 -16.32 -7.49 12.81
C ALA A 146 -15.66 -8.74 13.41
N GLN A 147 -15.12 -9.62 12.55
CA GLN A 147 -14.42 -10.85 12.94
C GLN A 147 -13.07 -10.95 12.22
N ASN A 148 -12.22 -11.89 12.63
CA ASN A 148 -10.88 -12.11 12.06
C ASN A 148 -10.66 -13.58 11.64
N GLY A 149 -11.65 -14.20 11.00
CA GLY A 149 -11.54 -15.55 10.46
C GLY A 149 -11.14 -15.58 8.98
N TYR A 150 -10.88 -16.78 8.45
CA TYR A 150 -10.53 -16.97 7.03
C TYR A 150 -11.56 -16.38 6.06
N THR A 151 -12.86 -16.53 6.36
CA THR A 151 -13.93 -15.94 5.55
C THR A 151 -13.87 -14.42 5.56
N ASP A 152 -13.57 -13.80 6.70
CA ASP A 152 -13.43 -12.35 6.81
C ASP A 152 -12.25 -11.84 5.99
N TRP A 153 -11.13 -12.57 5.96
CA TRP A 153 -9.97 -12.21 5.13
C TRP A 153 -10.31 -12.24 3.64
N LEU A 154 -10.98 -13.31 3.19
CA LEU A 154 -11.39 -13.46 1.80
C LEU A 154 -12.38 -12.36 1.40
N GLU A 155 -13.41 -12.13 2.20
CA GLU A 155 -14.41 -11.13 1.88
C GLU A 155 -13.87 -9.70 1.97
N SER A 156 -12.96 -9.42 2.90
CA SER A 156 -12.25 -8.14 2.97
C SER A 156 -11.38 -7.89 1.75
N GLY A 157 -10.75 -8.94 1.20
CA GLY A 157 -10.05 -8.87 -0.08
C GLY A 157 -10.98 -8.54 -1.25
N ARG A 158 -12.20 -9.12 -1.26
CA ARG A 158 -13.22 -8.82 -2.29
C ARG A 158 -13.72 -7.38 -2.18
N ASP A 159 -13.96 -6.90 -0.96
CA ASP A 159 -14.35 -5.52 -0.70
C ASP A 159 -13.25 -4.52 -1.05
N TYR A 160 -11.99 -4.84 -0.72
CA TYR A 160 -10.84 -4.05 -1.16
C TYR A 160 -10.75 -3.96 -2.70
N LEU A 161 -10.98 -5.06 -3.41
CA LEU A 161 -11.02 -5.04 -4.88
C LEU A 161 -12.15 -4.14 -5.40
N ARG A 162 -13.35 -4.26 -4.84
CA ARG A 162 -14.50 -3.42 -5.22
C ARG A 162 -14.19 -1.93 -5.01
N LEU A 163 -13.69 -1.59 -3.83
CA LEU A 163 -13.25 -0.24 -3.50
C LEU A 163 -12.24 0.28 -4.53
N GLN A 164 -11.23 -0.52 -4.85
CA GLN A 164 -10.17 -0.10 -5.76
C GLN A 164 -10.67 0.08 -7.21
N LEU A 165 -11.67 -0.69 -7.64
CA LEU A 165 -12.34 -0.48 -8.92
C LEU A 165 -13.20 0.79 -8.93
N ALA A 166 -13.90 1.08 -7.82
CA ALA A 166 -14.65 2.33 -7.67
C ALA A 166 -13.71 3.56 -7.64
N CYS A 167 -12.58 3.48 -6.93
CA CYS A 167 -11.55 4.51 -6.95
C CYS A 167 -11.03 4.73 -8.38
N SER A 168 -10.73 3.66 -9.11
CA SER A 168 -10.26 3.76 -10.50
C SER A 168 -11.30 4.43 -11.42
N ALA A 169 -12.59 4.17 -11.19
CA ALA A 169 -13.69 4.80 -11.93
C ALA A 169 -13.84 6.30 -11.66
N LYS A 170 -13.34 6.77 -10.51
CA LYS A 170 -13.37 8.17 -10.08
C LYS A 170 -12.00 8.86 -10.20
N GLU A 171 -11.03 8.22 -10.86
CA GLU A 171 -9.64 8.70 -11.00
C GLU A 171 -8.95 8.96 -9.64
N VAL A 172 -9.35 8.19 -8.62
CA VAL A 172 -8.78 8.15 -7.29
C VAL A 172 -7.86 6.94 -7.16
N TYR A 173 -6.74 7.09 -6.46
CA TYR A 173 -5.77 6.04 -6.25
C TYR A 173 -5.67 5.60 -4.80
N LEU A 174 -5.33 4.32 -4.63
CA LEU A 174 -5.02 3.71 -3.34
C LEU A 174 -3.55 3.29 -3.28
N HIS A 175 -2.97 3.39 -2.08
CA HIS A 175 -1.72 2.74 -1.72
C HIS A 175 -1.84 2.11 -0.34
N PRO A 176 -1.83 0.76 -0.26
CA PRO A 176 -1.87 0.03 1.01
C PRO A 176 -0.66 0.33 1.89
N LEU A 177 -0.89 0.42 3.20
CA LEU A 177 0.11 0.62 4.25
C LEU A 177 0.10 -0.60 5.20
N SER A 178 0.50 -1.76 4.68
CA SER A 178 0.28 -3.05 5.35
C SER A 178 1.17 -3.33 6.56
N GLN A 179 2.28 -2.61 6.73
CA GLN A 179 3.32 -2.92 7.73
C GLN A 179 2.73 -3.11 9.13
N VAL A 180 1.96 -2.14 9.62
CA VAL A 180 1.39 -2.19 10.98
C VAL A 180 0.38 -3.32 11.19
N LEU A 181 -0.13 -3.91 10.11
CA LEU A 181 -1.12 -5.00 10.17
C LEU A 181 -0.47 -6.39 10.18
N GLN A 182 0.85 -6.50 9.97
CA GLN A 182 1.55 -7.78 9.92
C GLN A 182 1.65 -8.42 11.31
N GLU A 183 1.53 -9.75 11.34
CA GLU A 183 1.35 -10.53 12.59
C GLU A 183 2.64 -11.23 13.05
N TYR A 184 3.79 -10.56 12.91
CA TYR A 184 5.05 -11.04 13.50
C TYR A 184 5.33 -10.37 14.85
N GLU A 185 6.13 -11.05 15.69
CA GLU A 185 6.33 -10.71 17.10
C GLU A 185 6.75 -9.25 17.31
N GLU A 186 7.75 -8.78 16.56
CA GLU A 186 8.31 -7.43 16.72
C GLU A 186 7.29 -6.33 16.35
N MET A 187 6.35 -6.60 15.43
CA MET A 187 5.31 -5.63 15.03
C MET A 187 4.17 -5.51 16.04
N GLN A 188 3.99 -6.49 16.94
CA GLN A 188 2.82 -6.56 17.81
C GLN A 188 2.61 -5.31 18.67
N ALA A 189 3.69 -4.67 19.13
CA ALA A 189 3.58 -3.45 19.94
C ALA A 189 2.94 -2.31 19.15
N LEU A 190 3.35 -2.11 17.89
CA LEU A 190 2.78 -1.10 17.00
C LEU A 190 1.36 -1.47 16.56
N ALA A 191 1.10 -2.75 16.28
CA ALA A 191 -0.24 -3.24 15.96
C ALA A 191 -1.23 -3.00 17.12
N ARG A 192 -0.83 -3.28 18.37
CA ARG A 192 -1.64 -2.99 19.57
C ARG A 192 -1.91 -1.49 19.72
N ARG A 193 -0.88 -0.65 19.56
CA ARG A 193 -1.03 0.83 19.60
C ARG A 193 -2.00 1.32 18.53
N PHE A 194 -1.90 0.78 17.32
CA PHE A 194 -2.79 1.12 16.21
C PHE A 194 -4.23 0.69 16.48
N ASN A 195 -4.44 -0.53 16.96
CA ASN A 195 -5.77 -1.01 17.33
C ASN A 195 -6.38 -0.17 18.46
N GLN A 196 -5.61 0.18 19.50
CA GLN A 196 -6.06 1.04 20.59
C GLN A 196 -6.49 2.43 20.11
N LEU A 197 -5.73 3.04 19.19
CA LEU A 197 -6.07 4.34 18.59
C LEU A 197 -7.45 4.31 17.90
N HIS A 198 -7.80 3.18 17.30
CA HIS A 198 -9.07 2.99 16.57
C HIS A 198 -10.16 2.27 17.39
N GLY A 199 -9.91 2.02 18.68
CA GLY A 199 -10.84 1.31 19.56
C GLY A 199 -11.15 -0.12 19.12
N ILE A 200 -10.24 -0.77 18.38
CA ILE A 200 -10.42 -2.12 17.84
C ILE A 200 -10.15 -3.14 18.95
N GLN A 201 -11.13 -4.00 19.18
CA GLN A 201 -11.06 -5.09 20.16
C GLN A 201 -11.36 -6.42 19.48
N GLU A 202 -10.80 -7.51 19.98
CA GLU A 202 -11.17 -8.83 19.47
C GLU A 202 -12.68 -9.08 19.62
N PRO A 203 -13.37 -9.64 18.61
CA PRO A 203 -12.82 -10.26 17.39
C PRO A 203 -12.67 -9.31 16.18
N GLU A 204 -12.88 -8.00 16.33
CA GLU A 204 -12.73 -7.03 15.24
C GLU A 204 -11.29 -6.93 14.72
N LYS A 205 -11.14 -6.55 13.45
CA LYS A 205 -9.81 -6.38 12.83
C LYS A 205 -9.84 -5.28 11.78
N ILE A 206 -8.81 -4.44 11.76
CA ILE A 206 -8.49 -3.62 10.58
C ILE A 206 -7.80 -4.53 9.57
N GLN A 207 -8.51 -4.85 8.49
CA GLN A 207 -8.06 -5.79 7.45
C GLN A 207 -7.19 -5.11 6.40
N MET A 208 -7.51 -3.85 6.09
CA MET A 208 -6.74 -3.04 5.15
C MET A 208 -6.64 -1.62 5.67
N VAL A 209 -5.50 -0.97 5.43
CA VAL A 209 -5.34 0.47 5.56
C VAL A 209 -4.65 0.99 4.31
N CYS A 210 -5.17 2.08 3.76
CA CYS A 210 -4.66 2.70 2.55
C CYS A 210 -4.57 4.20 2.74
N ARG A 211 -3.55 4.82 2.12
CA ARG A 211 -3.69 6.21 1.71
C ARG A 211 -4.55 6.29 0.45
N ILE A 212 -5.41 7.29 0.38
CA ILE A 212 -6.35 7.53 -0.72
C ILE A 212 -6.23 8.98 -1.21
N GLY A 213 -6.29 9.20 -2.52
CA GLY A 213 -6.17 10.55 -3.09
C GLY A 213 -6.15 10.57 -4.62
N LYS A 214 -6.32 11.77 -5.18
CA LYS A 214 -6.15 12.03 -6.62
C LYS A 214 -4.66 12.24 -6.91
N SER A 215 -4.18 11.79 -8.06
CA SER A 215 -2.77 11.94 -8.46
C SER A 215 -2.62 11.84 -9.97
N SER A 216 -1.44 12.19 -10.48
CA SER A 216 -1.08 11.92 -11.86
C SER A 216 -1.04 10.41 -12.14
N ASP A 217 -1.25 10.06 -13.41
CA ASP A 217 -1.21 8.68 -13.86
C ASP A 217 0.10 7.96 -13.51
N THR A 218 0.04 6.65 -13.31
CA THR A 218 1.20 5.85 -12.87
C THR A 218 1.38 4.55 -13.65
N PHE A 219 2.53 3.93 -13.43
CA PHE A 219 2.94 2.70 -14.08
C PHE A 219 1.98 1.54 -13.82
N LEU A 220 1.52 0.89 -14.89
CA LEU A 220 0.78 -0.35 -14.81
C LEU A 220 1.76 -1.52 -14.69
N SER A 221 1.70 -2.23 -13.56
CA SER A 221 2.60 -3.35 -13.28
C SER A 221 2.27 -4.58 -14.12
N TYR A 222 3.31 -5.35 -14.46
CA TYR A 222 3.18 -6.61 -15.20
C TYR A 222 2.48 -7.69 -14.39
N ARG A 223 1.89 -8.67 -15.08
CA ARG A 223 1.23 -9.84 -14.50
C ARG A 223 1.68 -11.10 -15.22
N ARG A 224 1.94 -12.16 -14.45
CA ARG A 224 2.17 -13.51 -14.96
C ARG A 224 1.03 -13.96 -15.86
N ASN A 225 1.33 -14.87 -16.78
CA ASN A 225 0.32 -15.39 -17.69
C ASN A 225 -0.61 -16.38 -16.95
N PRO A 226 -1.89 -16.51 -17.33
CA PRO A 226 -2.81 -17.46 -16.70
C PRO A 226 -2.28 -18.90 -16.64
N GLU A 227 -1.64 -19.36 -17.72
CA GLU A 227 -1.01 -20.68 -17.82
C GLU A 227 0.10 -20.94 -16.78
N ASP A 228 0.66 -19.91 -16.13
CA ASP A 228 1.69 -20.09 -15.12
C ASP A 228 1.14 -20.55 -13.75
N PHE A 229 -0.19 -20.53 -13.55
CA PHE A 229 -0.83 -20.84 -12.27
C PHE A 229 -2.23 -21.47 -12.37
N LEU A 230 -2.81 -21.59 -13.57
CA LEU A 230 -4.01 -22.40 -13.78
C LEU A 230 -3.61 -23.86 -14.05
N VAL A 231 -3.93 -24.74 -13.11
CA VAL A 231 -3.88 -26.18 -13.36
C VAL A 231 -5.11 -26.55 -14.19
N LYS A 232 -4.88 -27.17 -15.36
CA LYS A 232 -5.94 -27.65 -16.25
C LYS A 232 -6.53 -28.96 -15.75
#